data_AF-A0A6I5R9K5-F1
#
_entry.id   AF-A0A6I5R9K5-F1
#
_cell.length_a   1.000
_cell.length_b   1.000
_cell.length_c   1.000
_cell.angle_alpha   90.00
_cell.angle_beta   90.00
_cell.angle_gamma   90.00
#
_symmetry.space_group_name_H-M   'P 1'
#
loop_
_entity.id
_entity.type
_entity.pdbx_description
1 polymer ?
#
loop_
_entity_poly.entity_id
_entity_poly.type
_entity_poly.pdbx_seq_one_letter_code
_entity_poly.pdbx_strand_id
1 'polypeptide(L)'
;MGDRVADYQPSLLSDQDLKAAEVSWAYNRTPVAGTLTANELIAWKQRIFQFQQRVLTDAAPAQGTLFDSSSRSPADEIDPFTLPQRNAEFWRGQFSDAGNAALYFVVDHELPLLLYVGETVKANQRWKGTHDCKRYILSYVSAHRAQTAPIQVNIGFWPHAPEDRKARQSLESELIRKWRSPFNKENWRRWATPFIGPVSS
;
A
#
# COMPACT_ATOMS: atom_id res chain seq x y z
N MET A 1 29.22 -19.66 -12.83
CA MET A 1 29.17 -18.51 -11.90
C MET A 1 27.69 -18.22 -11.68
N GLY A 2 27.18 -18.45 -10.48
CA GLY A 2 25.76 -18.75 -10.23
C GLY A 2 24.79 -17.60 -10.52
N ASP A 3 23.73 -17.93 -11.26
CA ASP A 3 22.47 -17.18 -11.31
C ASP A 3 21.90 -17.08 -9.88
N ARG A 4 21.87 -15.87 -9.33
CA ARG A 4 21.04 -15.58 -8.16
C ARG A 4 19.61 -15.43 -8.65
N VAL A 5 18.91 -16.56 -8.69
CA VAL A 5 17.43 -16.58 -8.69
C VAL A 5 17.00 -15.71 -7.52
N ALA A 6 16.34 -14.58 -7.80
CA ALA A 6 15.79 -13.75 -6.75
C ALA A 6 14.77 -14.60 -5.99
N ASP A 7 15.08 -14.96 -4.75
CA ASP A 7 14.21 -15.77 -3.90
C ASP A 7 12.83 -15.11 -3.83
N TYR A 8 11.85 -15.77 -4.45
CA TYR A 8 10.46 -15.36 -4.40
C TYR A 8 9.96 -15.54 -2.97
N GLN A 9 9.80 -14.42 -2.26
CA GLN A 9 9.16 -14.40 -0.95
C GLN A 9 7.76 -13.77 -1.06
N PRO A 10 6.69 -14.51 -0.73
CA PRO A 10 5.32 -14.05 -0.95
C PRO A 10 4.86 -12.96 0.03
N SER A 11 5.58 -12.71 1.13
CA SER A 11 5.18 -11.79 2.21
C SER A 11 6.10 -10.57 2.33
N LEU A 12 5.50 -9.39 2.48
CA LEU A 12 6.17 -8.12 2.78
C LEU A 12 6.94 -8.11 4.12
N LEU A 13 6.50 -8.93 5.08
CA LEU A 13 6.99 -8.90 6.46
C LEU A 13 7.62 -10.25 6.85
N SER A 14 8.72 -10.17 7.59
CA SER A 14 9.35 -11.33 8.23
C SER A 14 8.51 -11.81 9.42
N ASP A 15 8.63 -13.10 9.78
CA ASP A 15 7.97 -13.64 10.97
C ASP A 15 8.43 -12.94 12.27
N GLN A 16 9.64 -12.38 12.29
CA GLN A 16 10.14 -11.58 13.40
C GLN A 16 9.43 -10.23 13.51
N ASP A 17 9.22 -9.52 12.41
CA ASP A 17 8.46 -8.26 12.39
C ASP A 17 7.01 -8.48 12.87
N LEU A 18 6.44 -9.63 12.50
CA LEU A 18 5.09 -10.02 12.90
C LEU A 18 5.02 -10.33 14.40
N LYS A 19 5.97 -11.09 14.95
CA LYS A 19 6.05 -11.33 16.40
C LYS A 19 6.33 -10.05 17.19
N ALA A 20 7.20 -9.17 16.69
CA ALA A 20 7.48 -7.89 17.33
C ALA A 20 6.25 -6.97 17.35
N ALA A 21 5.48 -6.97 16.26
CA ALA A 21 4.19 -6.30 16.22
C ALA A 21 3.17 -6.97 17.14
N GLU A 22 3.26 -8.29 17.30
CA GLU A 22 2.43 -9.03 18.23
C GLU A 22 2.64 -8.59 19.67
N VAL A 23 3.90 -8.53 20.07
CA VAL A 23 4.30 -8.06 21.39
C VAL A 23 3.96 -6.57 21.54
N SER A 24 4.19 -5.74 20.52
CA SER A 24 3.87 -4.31 20.56
C SER A 24 2.36 -4.02 20.66
N TRP A 25 1.48 -4.83 20.05
CA TRP A 25 0.02 -4.67 20.25
C TRP A 25 -0.41 -5.02 21.67
N ALA A 26 0.27 -5.96 22.32
CA ALA A 26 -0.05 -6.36 23.68
C ALA A 26 0.25 -5.22 24.68
N TYR A 27 1.26 -4.38 24.42
CA TYR A 27 1.67 -3.28 25.30
C TYR A 27 0.92 -1.95 25.06
N ASN A 28 0.29 -1.73 23.90
CA ASN A 28 -0.35 -0.45 23.53
C ASN A 28 -1.89 -0.43 23.57
N ARG A 29 -2.53 -1.24 24.42
CA ARG A 29 -4.01 -1.29 24.45
C ARG A 29 -4.64 -0.12 25.22
N THR A 30 -5.40 0.70 24.49
CA THR A 30 -6.85 0.74 24.73
C THR A 30 -7.52 0.10 23.49
N PRO A 31 -8.18 -1.06 23.61
CA PRO A 31 -8.72 -1.77 22.47
C PRO A 31 -10.04 -1.12 22.04
N VAL A 32 -10.08 -0.54 20.83
CA VAL A 32 -11.34 -0.25 20.13
C VAL A 32 -11.28 -0.80 18.69
N ALA A 33 -10.63 -1.95 18.52
CA ALA A 33 -10.99 -2.87 17.45
C ALA A 33 -11.56 -4.09 18.17
N GLY A 34 -12.89 -4.12 18.36
CA GLY A 34 -13.56 -5.40 18.53
C GLY A 34 -13.08 -6.31 17.41
N THR A 35 -12.67 -7.53 17.75
CA THR A 35 -12.08 -8.49 16.81
C THR A 35 -12.95 -8.56 15.56
N LEU A 36 -12.51 -7.96 14.45
CA LEU A 36 -13.23 -8.07 13.18
C LEU A 36 -13.44 -9.54 12.90
N THR A 37 -14.69 -9.93 12.77
CA THR A 37 -15.04 -11.25 12.30
C THR A 37 -14.52 -11.42 10.87
N ALA A 38 -14.29 -12.66 10.44
CA ALA A 38 -13.94 -12.97 9.06
C ALA A 38 -14.91 -12.30 8.05
N ASN A 39 -16.21 -12.31 8.36
CA ASN A 39 -17.24 -11.71 7.50
C ASN A 39 -17.12 -10.18 7.40
N GLU A 40 -16.87 -9.48 8.51
CA GLU A 40 -16.67 -8.03 8.50
C GLU A 40 -15.40 -7.65 7.72
N LEU A 41 -14.33 -8.43 7.87
CA LEU A 41 -13.08 -8.24 7.14
C LEU A 41 -13.29 -8.41 5.62
N ILE A 42 -13.97 -9.48 5.21
CA ILE A 42 -14.30 -9.75 3.80
C ILE A 42 -15.19 -8.65 3.24
N ALA A 43 -16.26 -8.26 3.96
CA ALA A 43 -17.17 -7.21 3.52
C ALA A 43 -16.46 -5.86 3.37
N TRP A 44 -15.54 -5.55 4.29
CA TRP A 44 -14.70 -4.35 4.19
C TRP A 44 -13.81 -4.37 2.95
N LYS A 45 -13.11 -5.49 2.70
CA LYS A 45 -12.26 -5.68 1.50
C LYS A 45 -13.05 -5.55 0.20
N GLN A 46 -14.23 -6.17 0.13
CA GLN A 46 -15.07 -6.15 -1.07
C GLN A 46 -15.53 -4.75 -1.46
N ARG A 47 -15.90 -3.89 -0.49
CA ARG A 47 -16.29 -2.50 -0.79
C ARG A 47 -15.16 -1.71 -1.45
N ILE A 48 -13.93 -1.90 -0.98
CA ILE A 48 -12.74 -1.25 -1.53
C ILE A 48 -12.43 -1.82 -2.91
N PHE A 49 -12.46 -3.14 -3.03
CA PHE A 49 -12.20 -3.85 -4.28
C PHE A 49 -13.15 -3.39 -5.39
N GLN A 50 -14.46 -3.38 -5.13
CA GLN A 50 -15.47 -2.92 -6.09
C GLN A 50 -15.23 -1.48 -6.54
N PHE A 51 -14.76 -0.60 -5.64
CA PHE A 51 -14.39 0.75 -6.02
C PHE A 51 -13.15 0.79 -6.90
N GLN A 52 -12.07 0.10 -6.52
CA GLN A 52 -10.81 0.10 -7.27
C GLN A 52 -10.93 -0.60 -8.62
N GLN A 53 -11.77 -1.62 -8.75
CA GLN A 53 -12.09 -2.24 -10.04
C GLN A 53 -12.83 -1.27 -10.97
N ARG A 54 -13.76 -0.45 -10.45
CA ARG A 54 -14.37 0.61 -11.27
C ARG A 54 -13.33 1.63 -11.74
N VAL A 55 -12.38 2.01 -10.89
CA VAL A 55 -11.28 2.92 -11.28
C VAL A 55 -10.46 2.34 -12.44
N LEU A 56 -10.21 1.02 -12.46
CA LEU A 56 -9.54 0.35 -13.58
C LEU A 56 -10.39 0.34 -14.85
N THR A 57 -11.67 -0.05 -14.74
CA THR A 57 -12.58 -0.15 -15.89
C THR A 57 -12.90 1.22 -16.50
N ASP A 58 -13.13 2.23 -15.67
CA ASP A 58 -13.44 3.59 -16.11
C ASP A 58 -12.20 4.31 -16.69
N ALA A 59 -10.99 3.83 -16.37
CA ALA A 59 -9.74 4.31 -16.98
C ALA A 59 -9.47 3.70 -18.36
N ALA A 60 -10.19 2.64 -18.75
CA ALA A 60 -10.21 2.18 -20.14
C ALA A 60 -10.90 3.26 -21.00
N PRO A 61 -10.36 3.62 -22.17
CA PRO A 61 -10.87 4.76 -22.92
C PRO A 61 -12.32 4.52 -23.35
N ALA A 62 -13.25 5.17 -22.65
CA ALA A 62 -14.59 5.39 -23.18
C ALA A 62 -14.43 6.28 -24.41
N GLN A 63 -14.81 5.74 -25.56
CA GLN A 63 -14.80 6.43 -26.85
C GLN A 63 -15.56 7.77 -26.78
N GLY A 64 -14.89 8.86 -27.18
CA GLY A 64 -15.47 10.20 -27.40
C GLY A 64 -14.90 11.25 -26.44
N THR A 65 -13.96 12.12 -26.84
CA THR A 65 -14.25 13.27 -27.70
C THR A 65 -12.95 13.74 -28.37
N LEU A 66 -12.96 13.92 -29.69
CA LEU A 66 -11.81 14.26 -30.55
C LEU A 66 -11.20 15.67 -30.31
N PHE A 67 -11.59 16.37 -29.24
CA PHE A 67 -11.22 17.77 -28.99
C PHE A 67 -10.73 18.08 -27.58
N ASP A 68 -10.59 17.10 -26.68
CA ASP A 68 -10.02 17.39 -25.37
C ASP A 68 -8.53 17.03 -25.37
N SER A 69 -7.69 18.01 -25.65
CA SER A 69 -6.25 17.92 -25.43
C SER A 69 -5.92 18.05 -23.93
N SER A 70 -6.65 17.33 -23.07
CA SER A 70 -6.30 17.18 -21.68
C SER A 70 -5.10 16.23 -21.64
N SER A 71 -3.91 16.77 -21.38
CA SER A 71 -2.71 15.97 -21.13
C SER A 71 -3.05 14.94 -20.06
N ARG A 72 -3.06 13.67 -20.45
CA ARG A 72 -3.35 12.54 -19.55
C ARG A 72 -2.42 12.65 -18.35
N SER A 73 -2.97 12.56 -17.14
CA SER A 73 -2.15 12.69 -15.94
C SER A 73 -1.17 11.52 -15.85
N PRO A 74 0.07 11.72 -15.36
CA PRO A 74 0.97 10.61 -15.04
C PRO A 74 0.34 9.58 -14.08
N ALA A 75 -0.65 9.97 -13.28
CA ALA A 75 -1.41 9.05 -12.41
C ALA A 75 -2.25 8.02 -13.20
N ASP A 76 -2.51 8.26 -14.49
CA ASP A 76 -3.25 7.37 -15.37
C ASP A 76 -2.41 6.31 -16.06
N GLU A 77 -1.09 6.50 -16.05
CA GLU A 77 -0.14 5.55 -16.64
C GLU A 77 0.37 4.52 -15.63
N ILE A 78 0.13 4.76 -14.33
CA ILE A 78 0.59 3.90 -13.26
C ILE A 78 -0.51 2.92 -12.89
N ASP A 79 -0.31 1.65 -13.23
CA ASP A 79 -1.06 0.53 -12.68
C ASP A 79 -0.28 -0.08 -11.49
N PRO A 80 -0.75 0.12 -10.24
CA PRO A 80 -0.09 -0.43 -9.06
C PRO A 80 -0.04 -1.96 -9.02
N PHE A 81 -0.96 -2.64 -9.71
CA PHE A 81 -1.10 -4.10 -9.66
C PHE A 81 -0.12 -4.82 -10.57
N THR A 82 0.44 -4.12 -11.57
CA THR A 82 1.45 -4.68 -12.50
C THR A 82 2.88 -4.40 -12.07
N LEU A 83 3.09 -3.60 -11.02
CA LEU A 83 4.42 -3.28 -10.54
C LEU A 83 5.13 -4.55 -10.00
N PRO A 84 6.45 -4.70 -10.22
CA PRO A 84 7.18 -5.84 -9.69
C PRO A 84 7.01 -5.94 -8.18
N GLN A 85 6.51 -7.09 -7.71
CA GLN A 85 6.41 -7.40 -6.30
C GLN A 85 7.82 -7.44 -5.71
N ARG A 86 8.04 -6.65 -4.66
CA ARG A 86 9.29 -6.66 -3.89
C ARG A 86 8.97 -6.80 -2.41
N ASN A 87 9.84 -7.48 -1.68
CA ASN A 87 9.81 -7.47 -0.22
C ASN A 87 10.36 -6.10 0.26
N ALA A 88 9.85 -5.57 1.37
CA ALA A 88 10.44 -4.41 2.04
C ALA A 88 11.93 -4.60 2.38
N GLU A 89 12.34 -5.83 2.70
CA GLU A 89 13.72 -6.22 3.00
C GLU A 89 14.63 -6.19 1.77
N PHE A 90 14.09 -6.37 0.56
CA PHE A 90 14.85 -6.35 -0.70
C PHE A 90 15.69 -5.07 -0.86
N TRP A 91 15.19 -3.94 -0.35
CA TRP A 91 15.88 -2.66 -0.42
C TRP A 91 16.86 -2.38 0.73
N ARG A 92 16.97 -3.26 1.75
CA ARG A 92 18.03 -3.11 2.78
C ARG A 92 19.43 -3.30 2.19
N GLY A 93 19.56 -4.08 1.11
CA GLY A 93 20.85 -4.49 0.56
C GLY A 93 21.23 -3.91 -0.81
N GLN A 94 20.33 -3.21 -1.51
CA GLN A 94 20.53 -2.81 -2.92
C GLN A 94 20.86 -1.33 -3.15
N PHE A 95 20.83 -0.46 -2.13
CA PHE A 95 21.14 0.96 -2.30
C PHE A 95 22.20 1.44 -1.30
N SER A 96 23.46 1.33 -1.71
CA SER A 96 24.58 2.16 -1.22
C SER A 96 24.53 3.59 -1.80
N ASP A 97 23.81 3.80 -2.90
CA ASP A 97 23.83 5.05 -3.63
C ASP A 97 22.62 5.94 -3.29
N ALA A 98 22.86 7.26 -3.34
CA ALA A 98 21.89 8.31 -3.06
C ALA A 98 20.53 8.00 -3.71
N GLY A 99 19.49 7.87 -2.89
CA GLY A 99 18.19 7.35 -3.31
C GLY A 99 17.54 8.19 -4.40
N ASN A 100 17.11 7.52 -5.47
CA ASN A 100 16.27 8.13 -6.48
C ASN A 100 14.85 8.33 -5.92
N ALA A 101 14.18 9.40 -6.38
CA ALA A 101 12.79 9.64 -6.06
C ALA A 101 11.90 8.51 -6.59
N ALA A 102 10.99 8.01 -5.76
CA ALA A 102 10.08 6.93 -6.12
C ALA A 102 8.71 7.13 -5.47
N LEU A 103 7.70 6.55 -6.11
CA LEU A 103 6.42 6.26 -5.48
C LEU A 103 6.40 4.79 -5.07
N TYR A 104 5.67 4.47 -4.00
CA TYR A 104 5.50 3.10 -3.56
C TYR A 104 4.04 2.78 -3.24
N PHE A 105 3.70 1.52 -3.46
CA PHE A 105 2.34 1.03 -3.47
C PHE A 105 2.29 -0.25 -2.66
N VAL A 106 1.43 -0.30 -1.64
CA VAL A 106 1.22 -1.52 -0.85
C VAL A 106 -0.04 -2.18 -1.37
N VAL A 107 0.10 -3.41 -1.83
CA VAL A 107 -0.98 -4.16 -2.48
C VAL A 107 -1.19 -5.47 -1.74
N ASP A 108 -2.45 -5.81 -1.44
CA ASP A 108 -2.83 -7.20 -1.15
C ASP A 108 -3.16 -7.86 -2.49
N HIS A 109 -2.49 -8.95 -2.84
CA HIS A 109 -2.65 -9.68 -4.09
C HIS A 109 -3.64 -10.84 -3.99
N GLU A 110 -4.03 -11.25 -2.78
CA GLU A 110 -5.08 -12.27 -2.60
C GLU A 110 -6.42 -11.78 -3.15
N LEU A 111 -6.73 -10.51 -2.86
CA LEU A 111 -7.76 -9.74 -3.54
C LEU A 111 -7.07 -8.46 -3.97
N PRO A 112 -6.86 -8.19 -5.28
CA PRO A 112 -5.99 -7.11 -5.75
C PRO A 112 -6.51 -5.76 -5.26
N LEU A 113 -5.97 -5.35 -4.12
CA LEU A 113 -6.37 -4.19 -3.33
C LEU A 113 -5.17 -3.31 -3.12
N LEU A 114 -5.24 -2.07 -3.62
CA LEU A 114 -4.26 -1.06 -3.28
C LEU A 114 -4.57 -0.52 -1.89
N LEU A 115 -3.76 -0.91 -0.91
CA LEU A 115 -3.91 -0.56 0.50
C LEU A 115 -3.33 0.82 0.83
N TYR A 116 -2.21 1.19 0.22
CA TYR A 116 -1.49 2.43 0.52
C TYR A 116 -0.69 2.95 -0.69
N VAL A 117 -0.61 4.28 -0.81
CA VAL A 117 0.25 5.00 -1.76
C VAL A 117 1.16 5.95 -0.98
N GLY A 118 2.45 6.00 -1.30
CA GLY A 118 3.39 6.92 -0.67
C GLY A 118 4.51 7.40 -1.59
N GLU A 119 5.16 8.51 -1.22
CA GLU A 119 6.43 8.97 -1.85
C GLU A 119 7.69 8.67 -1.01
N THR A 120 8.84 8.60 -1.68
CA THR A 120 10.17 8.59 -1.03
C THR A 120 11.25 9.19 -1.92
N VAL A 121 12.24 9.86 -1.30
CA VAL A 121 13.52 10.26 -1.93
C VAL A 121 14.67 9.38 -1.42
N LYS A 122 14.42 8.54 -0.41
CA LYS A 122 15.39 7.62 0.17
C LYS A 122 14.67 6.32 0.48
N ALA A 123 14.44 5.52 -0.56
CA ALA A 123 13.77 4.22 -0.43
C ALA A 123 14.35 3.37 0.72
N ASN A 124 15.67 3.48 0.97
CA ASN A 124 16.38 2.75 2.02
C ASN A 124 16.22 3.31 3.47
N GLN A 125 15.88 4.59 3.67
CA GLN A 125 15.79 5.19 5.03
C GLN A 125 14.38 5.12 5.61
N ARG A 126 13.33 5.11 4.76
CA ARG A 126 11.93 5.21 5.21
C ARG A 126 11.30 3.91 5.71
N TRP A 127 12.03 2.78 5.68
CA TRP A 127 11.58 1.53 6.29
C TRP A 127 12.26 1.21 7.62
N LYS A 128 13.18 2.07 8.08
CA LYS A 128 13.93 1.91 9.33
C LYS A 128 13.30 2.60 10.56
N GLY A 129 12.29 3.46 10.37
CA GLY A 129 11.64 4.23 11.45
C GLY A 129 10.26 3.71 11.87
N THR A 130 9.72 4.25 12.98
CA THR A 130 8.33 4.07 13.41
C THR A 130 7.41 4.76 12.41
N HIS A 131 6.86 3.99 11.47
CA HIS A 131 5.98 4.51 10.44
C HIS A 131 4.55 4.00 10.62
N ASP A 132 3.60 4.92 10.65
CA ASP A 132 2.17 4.64 10.78
C ASP A 132 1.66 3.64 9.73
N CYS A 133 2.15 3.72 8.49
CA CYS A 133 1.79 2.76 7.44
C CYS A 133 2.23 1.33 7.79
N LYS A 134 3.43 1.13 8.37
CA LYS A 134 3.90 -0.19 8.82
C LYS A 134 2.97 -0.76 9.88
N ARG A 135 2.54 0.09 10.83
CA ARG A 135 1.57 -0.30 11.86
C ARG A 135 0.24 -0.76 11.27
N TYR A 136 -0.32 -0.01 10.32
CA TYR A 136 -1.61 -0.36 9.70
C TYR A 136 -1.54 -1.68 8.92
N ILE A 137 -0.45 -1.90 8.19
CA ILE A 137 -0.21 -3.14 7.44
C ILE A 137 -0.06 -4.32 8.40
N LEU A 138 0.66 -4.14 9.51
CA LEU A 138 0.79 -5.18 10.53
C LEU A 138 -0.57 -5.52 11.15
N SER A 139 -1.37 -4.52 11.53
CA SER A 139 -2.72 -4.75 12.05
C SER A 139 -3.63 -5.45 11.04
N TYR A 140 -3.52 -5.10 9.75
CA TYR A 140 -4.23 -5.77 8.66
C TYR A 140 -3.84 -7.24 8.53
N VAL A 141 -2.54 -7.54 8.54
CA VAL A 141 -2.01 -8.91 8.45
C VAL A 141 -2.39 -9.74 9.66
N SER A 142 -2.24 -9.19 10.87
CA SER A 142 -2.63 -9.87 12.11
C SER A 142 -4.13 -10.19 12.13
N ALA A 143 -4.99 -9.28 11.66
CA ALA A 143 -6.42 -9.53 11.58
C ALA A 143 -6.77 -10.69 10.62
N HIS A 144 -6.09 -10.79 9.47
CA HIS A 144 -6.28 -11.91 8.54
C HIS A 144 -5.83 -13.24 9.15
N ARG A 145 -4.64 -13.27 9.75
CA ARG A 145 -4.10 -14.48 10.37
C ARG A 145 -4.97 -14.98 11.53
N ALA A 146 -5.49 -14.07 12.36
CA ALA A 146 -6.39 -14.40 13.47
C ALA A 146 -7.70 -15.06 13.00
N GLN A 147 -8.13 -14.79 11.76
CA GLN A 147 -9.31 -15.39 11.15
C GLN A 147 -8.96 -16.53 10.17
N THR A 148 -7.67 -16.92 10.07
CA THR A 148 -7.16 -17.88 9.06
C THR A 148 -7.56 -17.49 7.63
N ALA A 149 -7.73 -16.19 7.37
CA ALA A 149 -8.06 -15.67 6.05
C ALA A 149 -6.79 -15.56 5.18
N PRO A 150 -6.86 -15.89 3.88
CA PRO A 150 -5.73 -15.75 3.00
C PRO A 150 -5.36 -14.28 2.79
N ILE A 151 -4.07 -14.03 2.62
CA ILE A 151 -3.51 -12.68 2.50
C ILE A 151 -2.15 -12.72 1.82
N GLN A 152 -1.91 -11.80 0.89
CA GLN A 152 -0.62 -11.68 0.21
C GLN A 152 -0.27 -10.20 0.04
N VAL A 153 0.29 -9.59 1.08
CA VAL A 153 0.70 -8.16 1.01
C VAL A 153 2.11 -8.05 0.47
N ASN A 154 2.29 -7.19 -0.54
CA ASN A 154 3.60 -6.83 -1.12
C ASN A 154 3.71 -5.31 -1.31
N ILE A 155 4.92 -4.85 -1.62
CA ILE A 155 5.18 -3.46 -2.01
C ILE A 155 5.73 -3.40 -3.43
N GLY A 156 5.15 -2.54 -4.26
CA GLY A 156 5.67 -2.15 -5.57
C GLY A 156 6.28 -0.76 -5.51
N PHE A 157 7.34 -0.53 -6.29
CA PHE A 157 7.97 0.79 -6.43
C PHE A 157 7.93 1.24 -7.88
N TRP A 158 7.58 2.51 -8.08
CA TRP A 158 7.65 3.16 -9.37
C TRP A 158 8.78 4.20 -9.35
N PRO A 159 9.91 3.95 -10.05
CA PRO A 159 11.14 4.73 -9.92
C PRO A 159 11.16 6.01 -10.77
N HIS A 160 10.09 6.30 -11.51
CA HIS A 160 10.01 7.46 -12.41
C HIS A 160 9.33 8.66 -11.74
N ALA A 161 9.34 8.71 -10.41
CA ALA A 161 8.72 9.79 -9.67
C ALA A 161 9.52 11.10 -9.86
N PRO A 162 8.86 12.27 -9.91
CA PRO A 162 9.56 13.54 -10.03
C PRO A 162 10.59 13.73 -8.91
N GLU A 163 11.78 14.24 -9.24
CA GLU A 163 12.76 14.61 -8.22
C GLU A 163 12.28 15.81 -7.39
N ASP A 164 11.60 16.76 -8.04
CA ASP A 164 10.95 17.87 -7.37
C ASP A 164 9.90 17.37 -6.38
N ARG A 165 10.03 17.81 -5.13
CA ARG A 165 9.17 17.35 -4.03
C ARG A 165 7.72 17.75 -4.24
N LYS A 166 7.44 18.96 -4.74
CA LYS A 166 6.05 19.41 -4.90
C LYS A 166 5.35 18.64 -6.00
N ALA A 167 6.03 18.43 -7.13
CA ALA A 167 5.52 17.62 -8.24
C ALA A 167 5.24 16.18 -7.79
N ARG A 168 6.16 15.57 -7.05
CA ARG A 168 5.99 14.20 -6.54
C ARG A 168 4.84 14.08 -5.53
N GLN A 169 4.72 15.02 -4.59
CA GLN A 169 3.62 15.05 -3.62
C GLN A 169 2.27 15.32 -4.28
N SER A 170 2.25 16.10 -5.36
CA SER A 170 1.05 16.33 -6.15
C SER A 170 0.60 15.03 -6.83
N LEU A 171 1.53 14.30 -7.45
CA LEU A 171 1.27 13.00 -8.07
C LEU A 171 0.82 11.95 -7.05
N GLU A 172 1.48 11.88 -5.89
CA GLU A 172 1.05 11.02 -4.76
C GLU A 172 -0.39 11.35 -4.33
N SER A 173 -0.70 12.64 -4.14
CA SER A 173 -2.02 13.09 -3.74
C SER A 173 -3.09 12.78 -4.79
N GLU A 174 -2.73 12.84 -6.06
CA GLU A 174 -3.60 12.45 -7.16
C GLU A 174 -3.90 10.96 -7.16
N LEU A 175 -2.88 10.11 -7.01
CA LEU A 175 -3.04 8.66 -6.90
C LEU A 175 -3.87 8.27 -5.67
N ILE A 176 -3.67 8.94 -4.52
CA ILE A 176 -4.49 8.75 -3.32
C ILE A 176 -5.96 9.09 -3.59
N ARG A 177 -6.24 10.17 -4.31
CA ARG A 177 -7.60 10.60 -4.68
C ARG A 177 -8.25 9.64 -5.67
N LYS A 178 -7.49 9.18 -6.66
CA LYS A 178 -7.92 8.25 -7.70
C LYS A 178 -8.27 6.88 -7.12
N TRP A 179 -7.31 6.26 -6.44
CA TRP A 179 -7.45 4.89 -5.95
C TRP A 179 -8.19 4.78 -4.61
N ARG A 180 -8.27 5.89 -3.88
CA ARG A 180 -8.85 5.97 -2.53
C ARG A 180 -8.32 4.87 -1.63
N SER A 181 -7.00 4.67 -1.61
CA SER A 181 -6.33 3.66 -0.80
C SER A 181 -6.71 3.79 0.70
N PRO A 182 -7.11 2.70 1.37
CA PRO A 182 -7.72 2.73 2.70
C PRO A 182 -6.77 3.12 3.82
N PHE A 183 -5.46 2.99 3.66
CA PHE A 183 -4.49 3.32 4.71
C PHE A 183 -3.93 4.75 4.57
N ASN A 184 -4.27 5.47 3.50
CA ASN A 184 -4.02 6.90 3.40
C ASN A 184 -5.07 7.66 4.22
N LYS A 185 -4.62 8.60 5.06
CA LYS A 185 -5.44 9.31 6.06
C LYS A 185 -6.66 10.01 5.48
N GLU A 186 -6.52 10.48 4.25
CA GLU A 186 -7.53 11.15 3.45
C GLU A 186 -8.78 10.27 3.26
N ASN A 187 -8.62 8.94 3.29
CA ASN A 187 -9.67 7.98 2.99
C ASN A 187 -10.18 7.21 4.22
N TRP A 188 -9.61 7.43 5.41
CA TRP A 188 -9.98 6.67 6.62
C TRP A 188 -11.46 6.74 6.95
N ARG A 189 -12.04 7.94 6.96
CA ARG A 189 -13.47 8.15 7.24
C ARG A 189 -14.36 7.48 6.19
N ARG A 190 -13.93 7.51 4.93
CA ARG A 190 -14.68 6.90 3.82
C ARG A 190 -14.78 5.39 3.98
N TRP A 191 -13.69 4.74 4.36
CA TRP A 191 -13.65 3.28 4.45
C TRP A 191 -13.98 2.73 5.83
N ALA A 192 -14.09 3.60 6.83
CA ALA A 192 -14.09 3.22 8.24
C ALA A 192 -12.92 2.26 8.52
N THR A 193 -11.71 2.66 8.11
CA THR A 193 -10.51 1.80 8.17
C THR A 193 -10.25 1.36 9.61
N PRO A 194 -10.35 0.05 9.93
CA PRO A 194 -10.35 -0.40 11.32
C PRO A 194 -8.93 -0.59 11.92
N PHE A 195 -7.90 -0.38 11.11
CA PHE A 195 -6.50 -0.71 11.45
C PHE A 195 -5.68 0.51 11.92
N ILE A 196 -6.29 1.70 11.98
CA ILE A 196 -5.56 2.99 12.16
C ILE A 196 -5.31 3.38 13.62
N GLY A 197 -5.88 2.65 14.58
CA GLY A 197 -5.90 3.02 16.00
C GLY A 197 -6.86 4.19 16.28
N PRO A 198 -7.00 4.63 17.54
CA PRO A 198 -7.83 5.79 17.86
C PRO A 198 -7.31 7.02 17.12
N VAL A 199 -8.22 7.74 16.45
CA VAL A 199 -7.93 9.04 15.86
C VAL A 199 -7.85 10.02 17.04
N SER A 200 -6.65 10.46 17.41
CA SER A 200 -6.53 11.53 18.41
C SER A 200 -7.22 12.78 17.86
N SER A 201 -8.31 13.18 18.51
CA SER A 201 -9.03 14.43 18.26
C SER A 201 -8.20 15.65 18.65
#